data_AF-A0A3R8SCQ7-F1
#
_entry.id   AF-A0A3R8SCQ7-F1
#
_cell.length_a   1.000
_cell.length_b   1.000
_cell.length_c   1.000
_cell.angle_alpha   90.00
_cell.angle_beta   90.00
_cell.angle_gamma   90.00
#
_symmetry.space_group_name_H-M   'P 1'
#
loop_
_entity.id
_entity.type
_entity.pdbx_description
1 polymer ?
#
loop_
_entity_poly.entity_id
_entity_poly.type
_entity_poly.pdbx_seq_one_letter_code
_entity_poly.pdbx_strand_id
1 'polypeptide(L)'
;MKTYYDEQQGMRINGNFWQVHPETGKPWDTDSIAAFMDKVQAQTDTIDGVDSLRQQVIVRIKQLAYKQLQGQQWRVERAKERELQATLSGNDAEATQQRDNLKIILAQREALRVKSDELEAEVQRLTTKAELLAYVIEF
;
A
#
# COMPACT_ATOMS: atom_id res chain seq x y z
N MET A 1 -11.55 4.78 20.04
CA MET A 1 -12.21 5.26 21.28
C MET A 1 -11.68 6.65 21.58
N LYS A 2 -12.53 7.62 21.93
CA LYS A 2 -12.12 9.02 22.06
C LYS A 2 -11.55 9.30 23.45
N THR A 3 -10.35 9.87 23.51
CA THR A 3 -9.73 10.41 24.73
C THR A 3 -10.42 11.73 25.09
N TYR A 4 -10.88 11.88 26.34
CA TYR A 4 -11.50 13.11 26.84
C TYR A 4 -11.36 13.20 28.36
N TYR A 5 -11.45 14.42 28.89
CA TYR A 5 -11.39 14.69 30.31
C TYR A 5 -12.80 14.79 30.91
N ASP A 6 -12.99 14.18 32.08
CA ASP A 6 -14.19 14.26 32.91
C ASP A 6 -13.80 14.76 34.31
N GLU A 7 -14.49 15.78 34.82
CA GLU A 7 -14.15 16.40 36.11
C GLU A 7 -14.33 15.47 37.31
N GLN A 8 -15.20 14.46 37.21
CA GLN A 8 -15.48 13.52 38.31
C GLN A 8 -14.62 12.27 38.24
N GLN A 9 -14.29 11.82 37.03
CA GLN A 9 -13.62 10.54 36.79
C GLN A 9 -12.16 10.68 36.34
N GLY A 10 -11.73 11.88 35.96
CA GLY A 10 -10.40 12.16 35.43
C GLY A 10 -10.30 11.92 33.91
N MET A 11 -9.11 11.60 33.43
CA MET A 11 -8.85 11.47 32.00
C MET A 11 -9.22 10.08 31.48
N ARG A 12 -10.05 9.99 30.44
CA ARG A 12 -10.37 8.72 29.78
C ARG A 12 -9.31 8.39 28.74
N ILE A 13 -8.56 7.31 28.96
CA ILE A 13 -7.48 6.83 28.09
C ILE A 13 -7.71 5.35 27.81
N ASN A 14 -7.78 4.96 26.52
CA ASN A 14 -7.96 3.57 26.09
C ASN A 14 -9.14 2.85 26.76
N GLY A 15 -10.24 3.58 27.00
CA GLY A 15 -11.46 3.03 27.61
C GLY A 15 -11.51 3.06 29.14
N ASN A 16 -10.40 3.38 29.81
CA ASN A 16 -10.29 3.46 31.27
C ASN A 16 -10.14 4.90 31.74
N PHE A 17 -10.57 5.18 32.97
CA PHE A 17 -10.40 6.48 33.61
C PHE A 17 -9.16 6.50 34.49
N TRP A 18 -8.39 7.57 34.35
CA TRP A 18 -7.17 7.82 35.11
C TRP A 18 -7.31 9.11 35.89
N GLN A 19 -7.26 9.03 37.22
CA GLN A 19 -7.36 10.20 38.11
C GLN A 19 -6.05 10.98 38.21
N VAL A 20 -4.93 10.36 37.83
CA VAL A 20 -3.60 10.97 37.80
C VAL A 20 -2.99 10.84 36.43
N HIS A 21 -2.13 11.79 36.08
CA HIS A 21 -1.41 11.82 34.82
C HIS A 21 -0.42 10.65 34.75
N PRO A 22 -0.48 9.79 33.71
CA PRO A 22 0.29 8.55 33.67
C PRO A 22 1.81 8.77 33.57
N GLU A 23 2.25 9.87 32.96
CA GLU A 23 3.69 10.16 32.77
C GLU A 23 4.32 10.91 33.95
N THR A 24 3.56 11.75 34.66
CA THR A 24 4.09 12.62 35.72
C THR A 24 3.69 12.15 37.12
N GLY A 25 2.70 11.26 37.23
CA GLY A 25 2.15 10.75 38.49
C GLY A 25 1.39 11.79 39.32
N LYS A 26 1.14 12.99 38.77
CA LYS A 26 0.46 14.09 39.46
C LYS A 26 -1.04 14.12 39.12
N PRO A 27 -1.89 14.74 39.96
CA PRO A 27 -3.28 15.03 39.58
C PRO A 27 -3.33 15.84 38.29
N TRP A 28 -4.38 15.62 37.51
CA TRP A 28 -4.63 16.40 36.30
C TRP A 28 -4.93 17.86 36.65
N ASP A 29 -4.32 18.76 35.91
CA ASP A 29 -4.60 20.19 35.90
C ASP A 29 -4.90 20.65 34.45
N THR A 30 -5.40 21.87 34.30
CA THR A 30 -5.84 22.38 32.99
C THR A 30 -4.72 22.33 31.94
N ASP A 31 -3.48 22.60 32.34
CA ASP A 31 -2.33 22.63 31.45
C ASP A 31 -1.89 21.21 31.03
N SER A 32 -1.84 20.27 31.97
CA SER A 32 -1.46 18.88 31.71
C SER A 32 -2.54 18.11 30.95
N ILE A 33 -3.82 18.45 31.13
CA ILE A 33 -4.92 17.93 30.31
C ILE A 33 -4.75 18.40 28.86
N ALA A 34 -4.57 19.71 28.65
CA ALA A 34 -4.40 20.28 27.32
C ALA A 34 -3.17 19.69 26.62
N ALA A 35 -2.02 19.67 27.29
CA ALA A 35 -0.78 19.11 26.74
C ALA A 35 -0.91 17.62 26.38
N PHE A 36 -1.58 16.83 27.22
CA PHE A 36 -1.82 15.42 26.95
C PHE A 36 -2.80 15.21 25.79
N MET A 37 -3.89 15.99 25.73
CA MET A 37 -4.84 15.92 24.60
C MET A 37 -4.19 16.32 23.29
N ASP A 38 -3.39 17.38 23.26
CA ASP A 38 -2.64 17.81 22.08
C ASP A 38 -1.66 16.73 21.63
N LYS A 39 -0.97 16.09 22.58
CA LYS A 39 -0.05 14.97 22.30
C LYS A 39 -0.79 13.76 21.72
N VAL A 40 -1.92 13.36 22.31
CA VAL A 40 -2.74 12.24 21.84
C VAL A 40 -3.34 12.54 20.46
N GLN A 41 -3.82 13.76 20.25
CA GLN A 41 -4.37 14.21 18.98
C GLN A 41 -3.28 14.20 17.90
N ALA A 42 -2.10 14.75 18.18
CA ALA A 42 -0.96 14.71 17.28
C ALA A 42 -0.53 13.26 16.94
N GLN A 43 -0.53 12.34 17.91
CA GLN A 43 -0.24 10.93 17.66
C GLN A 43 -1.31 10.25 16.80
N THR A 44 -2.59 10.53 17.05
CA THR A 44 -3.71 9.91 16.33
C THR A 44 -3.79 10.42 14.89
N ASP A 45 -3.64 11.72 14.67
CA ASP A 45 -3.62 12.35 13.33
C ASP A 45 -2.41 11.88 12.50
N THR A 46 -1.31 11.53 13.17
CA THR A 46 -0.10 11.02 12.50
C THR A 46 -0.22 9.53 12.16
N ILE A 47 -0.79 8.70 13.03
CA ILE A 47 -0.84 7.24 12.82
C ILE A 47 -1.99 6.84 11.87
N ASP A 48 -3.22 7.29 12.13
CA ASP A 48 -4.38 6.91 11.29
C ASP A 48 -4.30 7.53 9.89
N GLY A 49 -3.74 8.74 9.79
CA GLY A 49 -3.53 9.43 8.52
C GLY A 49 -2.46 8.79 7.65
N VAL A 50 -1.37 8.28 8.23
CA VAL A 50 -0.27 7.64 7.51
C VAL A 50 -0.68 6.26 7.00
N ASP A 51 -1.33 5.44 7.83
CA ASP A 51 -1.75 4.10 7.42
C ASP A 51 -2.80 4.15 6.30
N SER A 52 -3.77 5.07 6.39
CA SER A 52 -4.75 5.30 5.32
C SER A 52 -4.08 5.73 4.01
N LEU A 53 -3.15 6.69 4.07
CA LEU A 53 -2.42 7.16 2.89
C LEU A 53 -1.55 6.04 2.28
N ARG A 54 -0.89 5.24 3.11
CA ARG A 54 -0.11 4.09 2.65
C ARG A 54 -0.98 3.11 1.86
N GLN A 55 -2.16 2.78 2.37
CA GLN A 55 -3.10 1.91 1.66
C GLN A 55 -3.57 2.54 0.35
N GLN A 56 -3.82 3.85 0.30
CA GLN A 56 -4.19 4.54 -0.95
C GLN A 56 -3.08 4.47 -2.00
N VAL A 57 -1.82 4.66 -1.62
CA VAL A 57 -0.67 4.55 -2.54
C VAL A 57 -0.53 3.11 -3.04
N ILE A 58 -0.63 2.11 -2.16
CA ILE A 58 -0.61 0.68 -2.55
C ILE A 58 -1.73 0.35 -3.52
N VAL A 59 -2.96 0.80 -3.25
CA VAL A 59 -4.10 0.62 -4.17
C VAL A 59 -3.80 1.26 -5.52
N ARG A 60 -3.18 2.44 -5.54
CA ARG A 60 -2.82 3.13 -6.78
C ARG A 60 -1.77 2.36 -7.58
N ILE A 61 -0.74 1.81 -6.93
CA ILE A 61 0.26 0.93 -7.56
C ILE A 61 -0.44 -0.25 -8.26
N LYS A 62 -1.31 -0.96 -7.53
CA LYS A 62 -2.07 -2.11 -8.06
C LYS A 62 -2.94 -1.76 -9.26
N GLN A 63 -3.64 -0.62 -9.19
CA GLN A 63 -4.48 -0.14 -10.29
C GLN A 63 -3.65 0.16 -11.55
N LEU A 64 -2.48 0.79 -11.39
CA LEU A 64 -1.60 1.10 -12.51
C LEU A 64 -1.01 -0.17 -13.11
N ALA A 65 -0.50 -1.10 -12.29
CA ALA A 65 -0.02 -2.40 -12.73
C ALA A 65 -1.10 -3.17 -13.49
N TYR A 66 -2.31 -3.25 -12.92
CA TYR A 66 -3.46 -3.91 -13.55
C TYR A 66 -3.79 -3.30 -14.91
N LYS A 67 -3.84 -1.96 -15.02
CA LYS A 67 -4.11 -1.26 -16.28
C LYS A 67 -3.05 -1.59 -17.35
N GLN A 68 -1.78 -1.66 -16.97
CA GLN A 68 -0.72 -2.04 -17.90
C GLN A 68 -0.81 -3.51 -18.32
N LEU A 69 -1.05 -4.43 -17.38
CA LEU A 69 -1.28 -5.85 -17.68
C LEU A 69 -2.49 -6.02 -18.60
N GLN A 70 -3.58 -5.32 -18.35
CA GLN A 70 -4.77 -5.37 -19.20
C GLN A 70 -4.45 -4.84 -20.61
N GLY A 71 -3.71 -3.73 -20.72
CA GLY A 71 -3.26 -3.19 -22.00
C GLY A 71 -2.33 -4.13 -22.79
N GLN A 72 -1.64 -5.06 -22.12
CA GLN A 72 -0.78 -6.07 -22.74
C GLN A 72 -1.49 -7.40 -23.03
N GLN A 73 -2.74 -7.58 -22.58
CA GLN A 73 -3.47 -8.85 -22.68
C GLN A 73 -3.61 -9.33 -24.13
N TRP A 74 -3.96 -8.42 -25.05
CA TRP A 74 -4.12 -8.74 -26.46
C TRP A 74 -2.81 -9.26 -27.10
N ARG A 75 -1.64 -8.83 -26.62
CA ARG A 75 -0.33 -9.29 -27.12
C ARG A 75 -0.11 -10.76 -26.75
N VAL A 76 -0.52 -11.14 -25.54
CA VAL A 76 -0.46 -12.53 -25.07
C VAL A 76 -1.41 -13.40 -25.89
N GLU A 77 -2.65 -12.95 -26.09
CA GLU A 77 -3.65 -13.69 -26.86
C GLU A 77 -3.18 -13.92 -28.30
N ARG A 78 -2.70 -12.87 -28.98
CA ARG A 78 -2.13 -13.02 -30.33
C ARG A 78 -0.90 -13.92 -30.37
N ALA A 79 -0.03 -13.89 -29.36
CA ALA A 79 1.14 -14.76 -29.32
C ALA A 79 0.74 -16.23 -29.11
N LYS A 80 -0.27 -16.50 -28.27
CA LYS A 80 -0.85 -17.84 -28.10
C LYS A 80 -1.51 -18.35 -29.38
N GLU A 81 -2.27 -17.50 -30.05
CA GLU A 81 -2.89 -17.85 -31.34
C GLU A 81 -1.85 -18.25 -32.39
N ARG A 82 -0.75 -17.49 -32.50
CA ARG A 82 0.34 -17.78 -33.44
C ARG A 82 1.07 -19.08 -33.12
N GLU A 83 1.36 -19.34 -31.84
CA GLU A 83 1.98 -20.59 -31.41
C GLU A 83 1.08 -21.79 -31.70
N LEU A 84 -0.22 -21.66 -31.45
CA LEU A 84 -1.21 -22.69 -31.77
C LEU A 84 -1.32 -22.92 -33.28
N GLN A 85 -1.39 -21.86 -34.09
CA GLN A 85 -1.44 -21.98 -35.55
C GLN A 85 -0.21 -22.69 -36.11
N ALA A 86 0.99 -22.31 -35.65
CA ALA A 86 2.23 -22.94 -36.08
C ALA A 86 2.26 -24.43 -35.70
N THR A 87 1.82 -24.75 -34.49
CA THR A 87 1.71 -26.15 -34.02
C THR A 87 0.73 -26.96 -34.86
N LEU A 88 -0.45 -26.41 -35.18
CA LEU A 88 -1.47 -27.08 -36.00
C LEU A 88 -1.04 -27.23 -37.46
N SER A 89 -0.20 -26.34 -37.98
CA SER A 89 0.34 -26.42 -39.34
C SER A 89 1.42 -27.50 -39.52
N GLY A 90 1.90 -28.10 -38.43
CA GLY A 90 2.99 -29.09 -38.46
C GLY A 90 4.38 -28.49 -38.73
N ASN A 91 4.53 -27.17 -38.62
CA ASN A 91 5.81 -26.49 -38.78
C ASN A 91 6.51 -26.34 -37.42
N ASP A 92 7.27 -27.37 -37.02
CA ASP A 92 7.94 -27.44 -35.71
C ASP A 92 8.95 -26.31 -35.46
N ALA A 93 9.64 -25.85 -36.51
CA ALA A 93 10.59 -24.74 -36.42
C ALA A 93 9.87 -23.42 -36.08
N GLU A 94 8.78 -23.14 -36.79
CA GLU A 94 7.96 -21.96 -36.53
C GLU A 94 7.25 -22.05 -35.17
N ALA A 95 6.74 -23.23 -34.79
CA ALA A 95 6.12 -23.44 -33.48
C ALA A 95 7.09 -23.15 -32.34
N THR A 96 8.35 -23.58 -32.47
CA THR A 96 9.42 -23.28 -31.51
C THR A 96 9.67 -21.78 -31.42
N GLN A 97 9.80 -21.10 -32.56
CA GLN A 97 10.01 -19.65 -32.59
C GLN A 97 8.84 -18.87 -31.95
N GLN A 98 7.59 -19.23 -32.26
CA GLN A 98 6.42 -18.57 -31.67
C GLN A 98 6.30 -18.84 -30.17
N ARG A 99 6.68 -20.03 -29.70
CA ARG A 99 6.73 -20.36 -28.29
C ARG A 99 7.75 -19.51 -27.53
N ASP A 100 8.94 -19.30 -28.08
CA ASP A 100 9.95 -18.45 -27.45
C ASP A 100 9.52 -16.98 -27.44
N ASN A 101 8.86 -16.51 -28.50
CA ASN A 101 8.22 -15.19 -28.51
C ASN A 101 7.15 -15.05 -27.41
N LEU A 102 6.30 -16.07 -27.23
CA LEU A 102 5.30 -16.09 -26.16
C LEU A 102 5.96 -16.05 -24.77
N LYS A 103 7.04 -16.82 -24.55
CA LYS A 103 7.79 -16.77 -23.28
C LYS A 103 8.33 -15.37 -22.99
N ILE A 104 8.89 -14.67 -23.98
CA ILE A 104 9.39 -13.30 -23.82
C ILE A 104 8.27 -12.36 -23.38
N ILE A 105 7.09 -12.44 -24.02
CA ILE A 105 5.93 -11.61 -23.68
C ILE A 105 5.44 -11.91 -22.26
N LEU A 106 5.40 -13.18 -21.86
CA LEU A 106 5.01 -13.58 -20.51
C LEU A 106 6.04 -13.12 -19.46
N ALA A 107 7.33 -13.18 -19.78
CA ALA A 107 8.40 -12.67 -18.90
C ALA A 107 8.29 -11.16 -18.69
N GLN A 108 7.94 -10.38 -19.73
CA GLN A 108 7.68 -8.94 -19.59
C GLN A 108 6.50 -8.64 -18.68
N ARG A 109 5.43 -9.45 -18.75
CA ARG A 109 4.28 -9.30 -17.83
C ARG A 109 4.64 -9.64 -16.40
N GLU A 110 5.42 -10.70 -16.21
CA GLU A 110 5.86 -11.10 -14.88
C GLU A 110 6.79 -10.05 -14.27
N ALA A 111 7.70 -9.46 -15.06
CA ALA A 111 8.54 -8.36 -14.61
C ALA A 111 7.71 -7.18 -14.09
N LEU A 112 6.59 -6.85 -14.75
CA LEU A 112 5.69 -5.80 -14.29
C LEU A 112 4.95 -6.17 -12.99
N ARG A 113 4.56 -7.45 -12.83
CA ARG A 113 3.96 -7.94 -11.58
C ARG A 113 4.97 -7.85 -10.43
N VAL A 114 6.20 -8.31 -10.65
CA VAL A 114 7.30 -8.24 -9.68
C VAL A 114 7.59 -6.79 -9.31
N LYS A 115 7.66 -5.88 -10.29
CA LYS A 115 7.87 -4.45 -10.04
C LYS A 115 6.73 -3.84 -9.20
N SER A 116 5.49 -4.25 -9.42
CA SER A 116 4.36 -3.85 -8.56
C SER A 116 4.59 -4.29 -7.11
N ASP A 117 4.99 -5.55 -6.90
CA ASP A 117 5.26 -6.09 -5.56
C ASP A 117 6.43 -5.34 -4.88
N GLU A 118 7.47 -4.99 -5.63
CA GLU A 118 8.62 -4.20 -5.15
C GLU A 118 8.19 -2.80 -4.70
N LEU A 119 7.42 -2.08 -5.52
CA LEU A 119 6.89 -0.76 -5.17
C LEU A 119 5.97 -0.82 -3.94
N GLU A 120 5.16 -1.88 -3.80
CA GLU A 120 4.35 -2.08 -2.59
C GLU A 120 5.21 -2.27 -1.34
N ALA A 121 6.29 -3.06 -1.46
CA ALA A 121 7.22 -3.29 -0.35
C ALA A 121 7.98 -2.01 0.03
N GLU A 122 8.33 -1.16 -0.94
CA GLU A 122 8.91 0.17 -0.68
C GLU A 122 7.96 1.06 0.11
N VAL A 123 6.71 1.17 -0.34
CA VAL A 123 5.68 1.99 0.32
C VAL A 123 5.39 1.52 1.74
N GLN A 124 5.47 0.20 1.98
CA GLN A 124 5.33 -0.36 3.33
C GLN A 124 6.44 0.08 4.29
N ARG A 125 7.63 0.39 3.79
CA ARG A 125 8.75 0.88 4.61
C ARG A 125 8.64 2.36 4.95
N LEU A 126 7.77 3.11 4.27
CA LEU A 126 7.57 4.54 4.52
C LEU A 126 6.75 4.74 5.80
N THR A 127 7.26 5.59 6.69
CA THR A 127 6.72 5.76 8.04
C THR A 127 6.07 7.13 8.24
N THR A 128 6.33 8.07 7.34
CA THR A 128 5.82 9.44 7.47
C THR A 128 4.87 9.81 6.34
N LYS A 129 3.99 10.77 6.63
CA LYS A 129 3.04 11.31 5.66
C LYS A 129 3.75 12.05 4.51
N ALA A 130 4.83 12.76 4.79
CA ALA A 130 5.58 13.50 3.79
C ALA A 130 6.22 12.57 2.75
N GLU A 131 6.84 11.47 3.22
CA GLU A 131 7.40 10.43 2.34
C GLU A 131 6.34 9.82 1.42
N LEU A 132 5.17 9.48 1.97
CA LEU A 132 4.06 8.89 1.21
C LEU A 132 3.50 9.84 0.15
N LEU A 133 3.41 11.15 0.45
CA LEU A 133 2.91 12.15 -0.50
C LEU A 133 3.93 12.49 -1.60
N ALA A 134 5.23 12.36 -1.29
CA ALA A 134 6.31 12.57 -2.25
C ALA A 134 6.62 11.33 -3.10
N TYR A 135 6.07 10.16 -2.76
CA TYR A 135 6.36 8.91 -3.45
C TYR A 135 5.85 8.92 -4.89
N VAL A 136 6.74 8.72 -5.84
CA VAL A 136 6.44 8.64 -7.27
C VAL A 136 6.39 7.19 -7.69
N ILE A 137 5.27 6.79 -8.31
CA ILE A 137 5.08 5.44 -8.83
C ILE A 137 5.62 5.39 -10.26
N GLU A 138 6.73 4.67 -10.48
CA GLU A 138 7.35 4.50 -11.78
C GLU A 138 7.38 3.03 -12.20
N PHE A 139 6.75 2.70 -13.33
CA PHE A 139 6.71 1.35 -13.93
C PHE A 139 7.62 1.24 -15.14
#